data_AF-A0A2N1QRL8-F1
#
_entry.id   AF-A0A2N1QRL8-F1
#
_cell.length_a   1.000
_cell.length_b   1.000
_cell.length_c   1.000
_cell.angle_alpha   90.00
_cell.angle_beta   90.00
_cell.angle_gamma   90.00
#
_symmetry.space_group_name_H-M   'P 1'
#
loop_
_entity.id
_entity.type
_entity.pdbx_description
1 polymer ?
#
loop_
_entity_poly.entity_id
_entity_poly.type
_entity_poly.pdbx_seq_one_letter_code
_entity_poly.pdbx_strand_id
1 'polypeptide(L)'
;MKKFLLLLIIFLAAACQVFAAEDENTNTSDSFRAYCKTEMAKVLDTYKGEQYSVVYKESGKKPEHWKKTSESVDPAYDIEIQKSAGPGETETGILIVKHSTAFYADNYDSEEAAKEETTVVNSAKNVYKFFMSYENKEWVLTKVMKYTHWQKKKWHTMPPTSVFEILQSRNEVKQ
;
A
#
# COMPACT_ATOMS: atom_id res chain seq x y z
N MET A 1 -60.41 15.24 -4.04
CA MET A 1 -59.28 14.43 -4.55
C MET A 1 -57.89 15.07 -4.35
N LYS A 2 -57.75 16.31 -3.83
CA LYS A 2 -56.42 16.93 -3.59
C LYS A 2 -55.67 16.42 -2.34
N LYS A 3 -56.38 15.87 -1.33
CA LYS A 3 -55.78 15.38 -0.07
C LYS A 3 -55.05 14.04 -0.20
N PHE A 4 -55.52 13.16 -1.11
CA PHE A 4 -54.87 11.88 -1.38
C PHE A 4 -53.59 12.04 -2.20
N LEU A 5 -53.52 13.04 -3.09
CA LEU A 5 -52.31 13.35 -3.86
C LEU A 5 -51.16 13.79 -2.95
N LEU A 6 -51.46 14.60 -1.93
CA LEU A 6 -50.48 15.05 -0.94
C LEU A 6 -49.94 13.91 -0.06
N LEU A 7 -50.80 12.99 0.36
CA LEU A 7 -50.37 11.79 1.10
C LEU A 7 -49.50 10.85 0.24
N LEU A 8 -49.83 10.70 -1.05
CA LEU A 8 -49.03 9.90 -1.98
C LEU A 8 -47.63 10.50 -2.18
N ILE A 9 -47.52 11.82 -2.31
CA ILE A 9 -46.24 12.52 -2.50
C ILE A 9 -45.36 12.44 -1.24
N ILE A 10 -45.95 12.54 -0.05
CA ILE A 10 -45.20 12.40 1.22
C ILE A 10 -44.72 10.95 1.40
N PHE A 11 -45.54 9.96 1.03
CA PHE A 11 -45.16 8.55 1.09
C PHE A 11 -44.06 8.20 0.07
N LEU A 12 -44.11 8.79 -1.14
CA LEU A 12 -43.05 8.65 -2.15
C LEU A 12 -41.75 9.32 -1.72
N ALA A 13 -41.82 10.50 -1.10
CA ALA A 13 -40.64 11.21 -0.59
C ALA A 13 -39.98 10.46 0.57
N ALA A 14 -40.77 9.87 1.48
CA ALA A 14 -40.26 9.06 2.57
C ALA A 14 -39.64 7.73 2.07
N ALA A 15 -40.26 7.09 1.07
CA ALA A 15 -39.69 5.89 0.45
C ALA A 15 -38.37 6.17 -0.27
N CYS A 16 -38.23 7.31 -0.96
CA CYS A 16 -36.98 7.71 -1.61
C CYS A 16 -35.84 8.00 -0.60
N GLN A 17 -36.15 8.43 0.63
CA GLN A 17 -35.13 8.70 1.65
C GLN A 17 -34.58 7.40 2.29
N VAL A 18 -35.38 6.34 2.38
CA VAL A 18 -34.96 5.04 2.93
C VAL A 18 -34.01 4.28 1.97
N PHE A 19 -34.13 4.49 0.65
CA PHE A 19 -33.23 3.85 -0.33
C PHE A 19 -31.92 4.62 -0.60
N ALA A 20 -31.78 5.86 -0.12
CA ALA A 20 -30.64 6.72 -0.45
C ALA A 20 -29.55 6.79 0.62
N ALA A 21 -29.79 6.30 1.84
CA ALA A 21 -28.94 6.67 2.99
C ALA A 21 -28.34 5.52 3.79
N GLU A 22 -28.85 4.28 3.71
CA GLU A 22 -28.56 3.29 4.76
C GLU A 22 -27.65 2.11 4.37
N ASP A 23 -27.40 1.87 3.08
CA ASP A 23 -26.57 0.72 2.63
C ASP A 23 -25.26 1.09 1.91
N GLU A 24 -25.07 2.31 1.43
CA GLU A 24 -23.94 2.61 0.55
C GLU A 24 -22.59 2.71 1.32
N ASN A 25 -22.58 3.27 2.53
CA ASN A 25 -21.34 3.49 3.30
C ASN A 25 -20.77 2.22 3.97
N THR A 26 -21.61 1.35 4.54
CA THR A 26 -21.14 0.09 5.16
C THR A 26 -20.53 -0.83 4.09
N ASN A 27 -21.18 -0.90 2.92
CA ASN A 27 -20.67 -1.66 1.78
C ASN A 27 -19.37 -1.07 1.22
N THR A 28 -19.19 0.25 1.26
CA THR A 28 -17.97 0.91 0.78
C THR A 28 -16.77 0.54 1.66
N SER A 29 -16.88 0.63 3.00
CA SER A 29 -15.82 0.21 3.92
C SER A 29 -15.41 -1.26 3.73
N ASP A 30 -16.37 -2.17 3.65
CA ASP A 30 -16.09 -3.59 3.50
C ASP A 30 -15.49 -3.92 2.13
N SER A 31 -15.96 -3.25 1.07
CA SER A 31 -15.36 -3.35 -0.26
C SER A 31 -13.89 -2.89 -0.26
N PHE A 32 -13.56 -1.81 0.47
CA PHE A 32 -12.18 -1.33 0.58
C PHE A 32 -11.28 -2.35 1.27
N ARG A 33 -11.76 -2.94 2.36
CA ARG A 33 -11.04 -3.99 3.09
C ARG A 33 -10.80 -5.21 2.22
N ALA A 34 -11.79 -5.63 1.44
CA ALA A 34 -11.66 -6.72 0.48
C ALA A 34 -10.65 -6.41 -0.63
N TYR A 35 -10.69 -5.20 -1.18
CA TYR A 35 -9.69 -4.70 -2.14
C TYR A 35 -8.28 -4.75 -1.56
N CYS A 36 -8.07 -4.14 -0.38
CA CYS A 36 -6.76 -4.11 0.28
C CYS A 36 -6.23 -5.53 0.55
N LYS A 37 -7.10 -6.45 1.00
CA LYS A 37 -6.73 -7.85 1.21
C LYS A 37 -6.27 -8.53 -0.07
N THR A 38 -6.95 -8.25 -1.18
CA THR A 38 -6.61 -8.82 -2.50
C THR A 38 -5.26 -8.29 -2.99
N GLU A 39 -5.03 -6.97 -2.93
CA GLU A 39 -3.75 -6.39 -3.33
C GLU A 39 -2.61 -6.82 -2.43
N MET A 40 -2.81 -6.83 -1.11
CA MET A 40 -1.79 -7.28 -0.16
C MET A 40 -1.50 -8.77 -0.29
N ALA A 41 -2.47 -9.61 -0.67
CA ALA A 41 -2.20 -11.01 -0.96
C ALA A 41 -1.24 -11.17 -2.14
N LYS A 42 -1.42 -10.39 -3.23
CA LYS A 42 -0.49 -10.37 -4.37
C LYS A 42 0.90 -9.93 -3.93
N VAL A 43 0.98 -8.83 -3.17
CA VAL A 43 2.26 -8.32 -2.65
C VAL A 43 2.94 -9.38 -1.80
N LEU A 44 2.28 -9.89 -0.76
CA LEU A 44 2.88 -10.86 0.15
C LEU A 44 3.30 -12.15 -0.56
N ASP A 45 2.60 -12.55 -1.62
CA ASP A 45 3.00 -13.69 -2.45
C ASP A 45 4.37 -13.45 -3.13
N THR A 46 4.63 -12.25 -3.64
CA THR A 46 5.95 -11.89 -4.22
C THR A 46 7.08 -11.90 -3.20
N TYR A 47 6.77 -11.81 -1.90
CA TYR A 47 7.76 -11.87 -0.82
C TYR A 47 7.87 -13.25 -0.15
N LYS A 48 7.19 -14.28 -0.67
CA LYS A 48 7.39 -15.66 -0.21
C LYS A 48 8.75 -16.17 -0.70
N GLY A 49 9.53 -16.78 0.20
CA GLY A 49 10.84 -17.37 -0.11
C GLY A 49 12.03 -16.44 0.15
N GLU A 50 13.20 -16.83 -0.37
CA GLU A 50 14.45 -16.07 -0.22
C GLU A 50 14.44 -14.81 -1.09
N GLN A 51 13.97 -13.69 -0.52
CA GLN A 51 14.00 -12.38 -1.17
C GLN A 51 15.30 -11.65 -0.84
N TYR A 52 16.39 -12.09 -1.46
CA TYR A 52 17.64 -11.34 -1.40
C TYR A 52 18.19 -11.05 -2.79
N SER A 53 18.90 -9.93 -2.86
CA SER A 53 19.69 -9.53 -4.01
C SER A 53 21.16 -9.53 -3.59
N VAL A 54 21.99 -10.17 -4.40
CA VAL A 54 23.45 -10.11 -4.29
C VAL A 54 23.95 -9.34 -5.50
N VAL A 55 24.54 -8.17 -5.25
CA VAL A 55 24.94 -7.26 -6.33
C VAL A 55 26.43 -6.96 -6.19
N TYR A 56 27.15 -7.08 -7.29
CA TYR A 56 28.52 -6.63 -7.39
C TYR A 56 28.55 -5.09 -7.44
N LYS A 57 29.33 -4.49 -6.54
CA LYS A 57 29.46 -3.03 -6.45
C LYS A 57 30.78 -2.58 -7.06
N GLU A 58 30.71 -2.17 -8.33
CA GLU A 58 31.77 -1.42 -9.01
C GLU A 58 31.83 0.03 -8.48
N SER A 59 32.61 0.17 -7.40
CA SER A 59 33.34 1.38 -6.98
C SER A 59 32.72 2.39 -6.00
N GLY A 60 33.69 3.00 -5.30
CA GLY A 60 33.63 4.08 -4.32
C GLY A 60 34.93 4.08 -3.49
N LYS A 61 34.84 4.40 -2.19
CA LYS A 61 35.97 4.41 -1.22
C LYS A 61 36.35 3.03 -0.66
N LYS A 62 35.76 1.94 -1.15
CA LYS A 62 35.97 0.56 -0.70
C LYS A 62 36.40 -0.30 -1.89
N PRO A 63 37.15 -1.39 -1.65
CA PRO A 63 37.39 -2.42 -2.67
C PRO A 63 36.08 -2.89 -3.29
N GLU A 64 36.13 -3.27 -4.56
CA GLU A 64 35.01 -3.91 -5.24
C GLU A 64 34.60 -5.16 -4.46
N HIS A 65 33.29 -5.35 -4.27
CA HIS A 65 32.78 -6.45 -3.45
C HIS A 65 31.36 -6.82 -3.82
N TRP A 66 31.01 -8.03 -3.43
CA TRP A 66 29.64 -8.51 -3.42
C TRP A 66 28.91 -8.04 -2.17
N LYS A 67 27.66 -7.61 -2.34
CA LYS A 67 26.79 -7.16 -1.25
C LYS A 67 25.44 -7.86 -1.30
N LYS A 68 25.01 -8.43 -0.17
CA LYS A 68 23.66 -8.98 0.02
C LYS A 68 22.73 -7.97 0.66
N THR A 69 21.50 -7.90 0.15
CA THR A 69 20.37 -7.19 0.76
C THR A 69 19.12 -8.03 0.67
N SER A 70 18.25 -8.01 1.66
CA SER A 70 16.93 -8.63 1.57
C SER A 70 15.83 -7.63 1.78
N GLU A 71 14.69 -7.85 1.14
CA GLU A 71 13.52 -7.00 1.24
C GLU A 71 12.34 -7.79 1.80
N SER A 72 11.49 -7.11 2.57
CA SER A 72 10.29 -7.70 3.14
C SER A 72 9.19 -6.68 3.30
N VAL A 73 7.95 -7.16 3.18
CA VAL A 73 6.74 -6.41 3.49
C VAL A 73 6.13 -6.99 4.76
N ASP A 74 5.74 -6.12 5.69
CA ASP A 74 5.07 -6.53 6.91
C ASP A 74 3.67 -7.09 6.57
N PRO A 75 3.36 -8.34 6.94
CA PRO A 75 2.03 -8.91 6.72
C PRO A 75 0.96 -8.21 7.55
N ALA A 76 1.33 -7.52 8.64
CA ALA A 76 0.44 -6.65 9.39
C ALA A 76 0.43 -5.24 8.75
N TYR A 77 -0.58 -5.00 7.92
CA TYR A 77 -0.88 -3.69 7.34
C TYR A 77 -2.10 -3.06 8.01
N ASP A 78 -2.18 -1.73 8.00
CA ASP A 78 -3.29 -0.99 8.59
C ASP A 78 -4.21 -0.43 7.49
N ILE A 79 -5.51 -0.34 7.81
CA ILE A 79 -6.53 0.25 6.95
C ILE A 79 -7.22 1.36 7.74
N GLU A 80 -7.17 2.58 7.22
CA GLU A 80 -7.94 3.73 7.71
C GLU A 80 -9.01 4.11 6.67
N ILE A 81 -10.17 4.57 7.14
CA ILE A 81 -11.21 5.13 6.28
C ILE A 81 -11.51 6.53 6.79
N GLN A 82 -11.31 7.53 5.93
CA GLN A 82 -11.65 8.91 6.22
C GLN A 82 -13.03 9.18 5.63
N LYS A 83 -14.00 9.42 6.52
CA LYS A 83 -15.35 9.83 6.16
C LYS A 83 -15.30 11.19 5.48
N SER A 84 -16.16 11.39 4.49
CA SER A 84 -16.33 12.68 3.83
C SER A 84 -16.76 13.77 4.80
N ALA A 85 -16.31 15.00 4.55
CA ALA A 85 -16.65 16.15 5.39
C ALA A 85 -18.01 16.76 5.04
N GLY A 86 -18.57 16.42 3.86
CA GLY A 86 -19.85 16.95 3.41
C GLY A 86 -20.63 16.04 2.45
N PRO A 87 -21.90 16.39 2.15
CA PRO A 87 -22.72 15.65 1.20
C PRO A 87 -22.11 15.71 -0.21
N GLY A 88 -21.83 14.56 -0.80
CA GLY A 88 -21.30 14.43 -2.17
C GLY A 88 -19.78 14.24 -2.27
N GLU A 89 -19.04 14.25 -1.17
CA GLU A 89 -17.64 13.83 -1.15
C GLU A 89 -17.53 12.31 -0.95
N THR A 90 -16.66 11.67 -1.71
CA THR A 90 -16.38 10.22 -1.62
C THR A 90 -15.51 9.91 -0.41
N GLU A 91 -15.82 8.82 0.30
CA GLU A 91 -14.93 8.30 1.36
C GLU A 91 -13.53 8.03 0.80
N THR A 92 -12.50 8.37 1.59
CA THR A 92 -11.11 8.09 1.23
C THR A 92 -10.60 6.90 2.03
N GLY A 93 -10.29 5.82 1.33
CA GLY A 93 -9.61 4.65 1.90
C GLY A 93 -8.11 4.89 1.96
N ILE A 94 -7.47 4.50 3.06
CA ILE A 94 -6.02 4.57 3.22
C ILE A 94 -5.47 3.22 3.64
N LEU A 95 -4.63 2.63 2.79
CA LEU A 95 -3.84 1.43 3.12
C LEU A 95 -2.44 1.86 3.58
N ILE A 96 -1.99 1.36 4.73
CA ILE A 96 -0.69 1.65 5.30
C ILE A 96 0.16 0.38 5.34
N VAL A 97 1.30 0.40 4.65
CA VAL A 97 2.17 -0.76 4.50
C VAL A 97 3.58 -0.43 4.96
N LYS A 98 4.17 -1.32 5.77
CA LYS A 98 5.57 -1.23 6.18
C LYS A 98 6.42 -2.14 5.29
N HIS A 99 7.52 -1.59 4.80
CA HIS A 99 8.49 -2.29 3.98
C HIS A 99 9.87 -2.13 4.61
N SER A 100 10.61 -3.22 4.70
CA SER A 100 11.96 -3.24 5.26
C SER A 100 12.97 -3.71 4.22
N THR A 101 14.15 -3.12 4.25
CA THR A 101 15.33 -3.59 3.51
C THR A 101 16.40 -3.88 4.56
N ALA A 102 16.84 -5.13 4.68
CA ALA A 102 17.96 -5.51 5.51
C ALA A 102 19.27 -5.44 4.71
N PHE A 103 20.29 -4.84 5.31
CA PHE A 103 21.64 -4.80 4.78
C PHE A 103 22.50 -5.75 5.61
N TYR A 104 23.12 -6.70 4.92
CA TYR A 104 24.03 -7.65 5.54
C TYR A 104 25.43 -7.05 5.63
N ALA A 105 26.30 -7.67 6.42
CA ALA A 105 27.74 -7.34 6.41
C ALA A 105 28.28 -7.34 4.97
N ASP A 106 29.24 -6.47 4.66
CA ASP A 106 29.73 -6.20 3.31
C ASP A 106 31.23 -6.54 3.14
N ASN A 107 31.74 -6.43 1.92
CA ASN A 107 33.13 -6.73 1.49
C ASN A 107 33.46 -8.21 1.28
N TYR A 108 32.61 -8.97 0.58
CA TYR A 108 32.94 -10.33 0.15
C TYR A 108 33.63 -10.36 -1.21
N ASP A 109 34.64 -11.22 -1.31
CA ASP A 109 35.43 -11.46 -2.52
C ASP A 109 34.71 -12.38 -3.52
N SER A 110 33.60 -13.04 -3.13
CA SER A 110 32.78 -13.87 -4.02
C SER A 110 31.27 -13.71 -3.77
N GLU A 111 30.47 -14.08 -4.78
CA GLU A 111 29.02 -14.07 -4.70
C GLU A 111 28.50 -15.10 -3.70
N GLU A 112 29.14 -16.28 -3.63
CA GLU A 112 28.79 -17.37 -2.72
C GLU A 112 28.97 -16.97 -1.26
N ALA A 113 30.10 -16.32 -0.93
CA ALA A 113 30.35 -15.83 0.42
C ALA A 113 29.32 -14.76 0.82
N ALA A 114 28.92 -13.90 -0.12
CA ALA A 114 27.84 -12.93 0.12
C ALA A 114 26.48 -13.61 0.31
N LYS A 115 26.17 -14.70 -0.42
CA LYS A 115 24.92 -15.46 -0.27
C LYS A 115 24.82 -16.15 1.09
N GLU A 116 25.91 -16.68 1.61
CA GLU A 116 25.95 -17.38 2.91
C GLU A 116 25.86 -16.44 4.12
N GLU A 117 26.09 -15.13 3.94
CA GLU A 117 25.98 -14.18 5.05
C GLU A 117 24.55 -14.09 5.62
N THR A 118 24.45 -14.10 6.94
CA THR A 118 23.19 -14.08 7.71
C THR A 118 23.08 -12.88 8.65
N THR A 119 24.19 -12.21 8.95
CA THR A 119 24.32 -11.09 9.87
C THR A 119 23.81 -9.81 9.23
N VAL A 120 22.65 -9.35 9.69
CA VAL A 120 22.09 -8.05 9.34
C VAL A 120 22.79 -6.97 10.16
N VAL A 121 23.51 -6.08 9.50
CA VAL A 121 24.23 -4.96 10.15
C VAL A 121 23.40 -3.69 10.21
N ASN A 122 22.41 -3.55 9.32
CA ASN A 122 21.58 -2.37 9.25
C ASN A 122 20.22 -2.68 8.61
N SER A 123 19.20 -1.86 8.87
CA SER A 123 17.91 -1.94 8.20
C SER A 123 17.37 -0.57 7.79
N ALA A 124 16.88 -0.46 6.56
CA ALA A 124 16.01 0.62 6.14
C ALA A 124 14.56 0.20 6.32
N LYS A 125 13.73 1.12 6.79
CA LYS A 125 12.29 0.96 7.01
C LYS A 125 11.58 2.09 6.31
N ASN A 126 10.66 1.70 5.44
CA ASN A 126 9.78 2.56 4.70
C ASN A 126 8.34 2.33 5.17
N VAL A 127 7.56 3.39 5.23
CA VAL A 127 6.10 3.31 5.42
C VAL A 127 5.44 3.93 4.21
N TYR A 128 4.56 3.19 3.56
CA TYR A 128 3.76 3.65 2.45
C TYR A 128 2.33 3.90 2.92
N LYS A 129 1.73 5.00 2.46
CA LYS A 129 0.31 5.30 2.59
C LYS A 129 -0.28 5.42 1.18
N PHE A 130 -1.22 4.54 0.85
CA PHE A 130 -1.94 4.51 -0.42
C PHE A 130 -3.33 5.08 -0.18
N PHE A 131 -3.61 6.23 -0.76
CA PHE A 131 -4.91 6.91 -0.68
C PHE A 131 -5.74 6.51 -1.88
N MET A 132 -6.96 6.08 -1.62
CA MET A 132 -7.86 5.58 -2.64
C MET A 132 -9.22 6.23 -2.53
N SER A 133 -9.80 6.58 -3.67
CA SER A 133 -11.18 7.02 -3.80
C SER A 133 -12.01 5.90 -4.41
N TYR A 134 -13.29 5.85 -4.06
CA TYR A 134 -14.24 4.95 -4.70
C TYR A 134 -14.92 5.68 -5.86
N GLU A 135 -14.56 5.33 -7.09
CA GLU A 135 -15.02 5.99 -8.31
C GLU A 135 -15.50 4.94 -9.30
N ASN A 136 -16.65 5.16 -9.95
CA ASN A 136 -17.19 4.26 -10.97
C ASN A 136 -17.28 2.78 -10.55
N LYS A 137 -17.55 2.52 -9.25
CA LYS A 137 -17.60 1.18 -8.62
C LYS A 137 -16.24 0.48 -8.48
N GLU A 138 -15.14 1.22 -8.57
CA GLU A 138 -13.78 0.71 -8.39
C GLU A 138 -12.99 1.57 -7.40
N TRP A 139 -12.03 0.94 -6.70
CA TRP A 139 -11.08 1.66 -5.86
C TRP A 139 -9.92 2.17 -6.72
N VAL A 140 -9.82 3.49 -6.84
CA VAL A 140 -8.82 4.15 -7.67
C VAL A 140 -7.72 4.74 -6.79
N LEU A 141 -6.46 4.43 -7.10
CA LEU A 141 -5.31 4.97 -6.38
C LEU A 141 -5.10 6.43 -6.77
N THR A 142 -5.32 7.35 -5.82
CA THR A 142 -5.22 8.80 -6.09
C THR A 142 -3.90 9.40 -5.65
N LYS A 143 -3.30 8.85 -4.59
CA LYS A 143 -2.06 9.38 -4.03
C LYS A 143 -1.29 8.31 -3.29
N VAL A 144 0.03 8.37 -3.39
CA VAL A 144 0.95 7.56 -2.58
C VAL A 144 1.90 8.46 -1.82
N MET A 145 2.04 8.21 -0.53
CA MET A 145 3.05 8.86 0.29
C MET A 145 4.01 7.82 0.86
N LYS A 146 5.30 8.13 0.85
CA LYS A 146 6.36 7.31 1.42
C LYS A 146 7.09 8.08 2.51
N TYR A 147 7.30 7.41 3.63
CA TYR A 147 8.17 7.85 4.70
C TYR A 147 9.37 6.90 4.78
N THR A 148 10.58 7.46 4.82
CA THR A 148 11.81 6.69 5.04
C THR A 148 12.40 7.12 6.38
N HIS A 149 12.65 6.20 7.31
CA HIS A 149 13.07 6.61 8.67
C HIS A 149 14.42 7.34 8.73
N TRP A 150 15.29 7.16 7.72
CA TRP A 150 16.58 7.83 7.59
C TRP A 150 16.46 9.25 7.02
N GLN A 151 15.32 9.61 6.41
CA GLN A 151 15.12 10.89 5.74
C GLN A 151 14.35 11.87 6.63
N LYS A 152 15.02 12.42 7.66
CA LYS A 152 14.63 13.61 8.46
C LYS A 152 13.11 13.80 8.71
N LYS A 153 12.40 12.70 8.96
CA LYS A 153 10.96 12.65 9.27
C LYS A 153 10.00 13.27 8.23
N LYS A 154 10.34 13.31 6.92
CA LYS A 154 9.45 13.89 5.89
C LYS A 154 8.74 12.82 5.07
N TRP A 155 7.46 13.08 4.78
CA TRP A 155 6.68 12.31 3.81
C TRP A 155 6.98 12.81 2.39
N HIS A 156 7.12 11.88 1.45
CA HIS A 156 7.36 12.14 0.04
C HIS A 156 6.22 11.60 -0.79
N THR A 157 5.72 12.39 -1.73
CA THR A 157 4.74 11.92 -2.72
C THR A 157 5.43 11.06 -3.77
N MET A 158 4.78 9.95 -4.13
CA MET A 158 5.21 9.05 -5.19
C MET A 158 4.18 9.03 -6.33
N PRO A 159 4.60 8.69 -7.56
CA PRO A 159 3.66 8.44 -8.67
C PRO A 159 2.65 7.36 -8.28
N PRO A 160 1.33 7.58 -8.47
CA PRO A 160 0.30 6.60 -8.16
C PRO A 160 0.12 5.64 -9.34
N THR A 161 0.87 4.53 -9.37
CA THR A 161 0.68 3.48 -10.40
C THR A 161 -0.27 2.39 -9.89
N SER A 162 0.19 1.49 -9.02
CA SER A 162 -0.64 0.56 -8.27
C SER A 162 0.03 0.16 -6.95
N VAL A 163 -0.74 -0.35 -5.98
CA VAL A 163 -0.21 -0.85 -4.70
C VAL A 163 0.80 -1.96 -4.95
N PHE A 164 0.42 -2.92 -5.80
CA PHE A 164 1.25 -4.06 -6.16
C PHE A 164 2.55 -3.62 -6.83
N GLU A 165 2.52 -2.82 -7.88
CA GLU A 165 3.73 -2.39 -8.59
C GLU A 165 4.70 -1.60 -7.69
N ILE A 166 4.17 -0.69 -6.85
CA ILE A 166 5.00 0.12 -5.95
C ILE A 166 5.74 -0.76 -4.94
N LEU A 167 5.08 -1.83 -4.46
CA LEU A 167 5.66 -2.76 -3.52
C LEU A 167 6.37 -3.95 -4.18
N GLN A 168 6.21 -4.17 -5.48
CA GLN A 168 6.87 -5.23 -6.25
C GLN A 168 8.16 -4.75 -6.93
N SER A 169 8.21 -3.49 -7.40
CA SER A 169 9.24 -2.93 -8.31
C SER A 169 10.70 -2.95 -7.83
N ARG A 170 10.99 -3.46 -6.63
CA ARG A 170 12.35 -3.62 -6.11
C ARG A 170 12.81 -5.06 -5.91
N ASN A 171 11.88 -6.02 -6.01
CA ASN A 171 12.18 -7.46 -6.06
C ASN A 171 12.51 -7.95 -7.49
N GLU A 172 12.51 -7.07 -8.49
CA GLU A 172 13.14 -7.37 -9.78
C GLU A 172 14.66 -7.45 -9.55
N VAL A 173 15.09 -8.65 -9.12
CA VAL A 173 16.46 -9.11 -9.21
C VAL A 173 16.89 -8.85 -10.65
N LYS A 174 17.69 -7.79 -10.86
CA LYS A 174 18.46 -7.65 -12.09
C LYS A 174 19.43 -8.82 -12.10
N GLN A 175 19.05 -9.86 -12.85
CA GLN A 175 19.96 -10.87 -13.36
C GLN A 175 21.01 -10.22 -14.25
#